data_AF-A0A560HB04-F1
#
_entry.id   AF-A0A560HB04-F1
#
_cell.length_a   1.000
_cell.length_b   1.000
_cell.length_c   1.000
_cell.angle_alpha   90.00
_cell.angle_beta   90.00
_cell.angle_gamma   90.00
#
_symmetry.space_group_name_H-M   'P 1'
#
loop_
_entity.id
_entity.type
_entity.pdbx_description
1 polymer ?
#
loop_
_entity_poly.entity_id
_entity_poly.type
_entity_poly.pdbx_seq_one_letter_code
_entity_poly.pdbx_strand_id
1 'polypeptide(L)'
;MTQFLTEMTPEDVQKVLGRALLEPGFRKQLLADPKGTLAILGYKASAEALAFFAKLGDQAFGNAADDLAAHIASNPLPDVWY
;
A
#
# COMPACT_ATOMS: atom_id res chain seq x y z
N MET A 1 -7.86 -8.82 -23.83
CA MET A 1 -6.92 -7.68 -23.80
C MET A 1 -5.84 -8.04 -22.79
N THR A 2 -4.63 -8.40 -23.23
CA THR A 2 -3.55 -8.77 -22.32
C THR A 2 -3.02 -7.48 -21.71
N GLN A 3 -3.34 -7.21 -20.44
CA GLN A 3 -2.79 -6.05 -19.74
C GLN A 3 -1.29 -6.32 -19.53
N PHE A 4 -0.44 -5.50 -20.16
CA PHE A 4 0.99 -5.55 -19.91
C PHE A 4 1.24 -4.94 -18.53
N LEU A 5 1.82 -5.74 -17.63
CA LEU A 5 2.18 -5.29 -16.29
C LEU A 5 3.56 -4.61 -16.33
N THR A 6 3.69 -3.51 -15.62
CA THR A 6 4.95 -2.76 -15.46
C THR A 6 5.75 -3.36 -14.32
N GLU A 7 7.05 -3.59 -14.52
CA GLU A 7 7.94 -4.04 -13.44
C GLU A 7 7.95 -3.03 -12.30
N MET A 8 7.73 -3.51 -11.09
CA MET A 8 7.59 -2.66 -9.92
C MET A 8 8.95 -2.10 -9.48
N THR A 9 9.03 -0.78 -9.29
CA THR A 9 10.25 -0.11 -8.79
C THR A 9 10.20 0.08 -7.27
N PRO A 10 11.33 0.40 -6.62
CA PRO A 10 11.33 0.75 -5.19
C PRO A 10 10.41 1.94 -4.86
N GLU A 11 10.28 2.92 -5.76
CA GLU A 11 9.36 4.05 -5.58
C GLU A 11 7.90 3.58 -5.61
N ASP A 12 7.55 2.62 -6.47
CA ASP A 12 6.20 2.04 -6.52
C ASP A 12 5.88 1.29 -5.23
N VAL A 13 6.86 0.61 -4.62
CA VAL A 13 6.69 -0.02 -3.30
C VAL A 13 6.34 1.00 -2.25
N GLN A 14 7.01 2.16 -2.24
CA GLN A 14 6.71 3.25 -1.31
C GLN A 14 5.32 3.85 -1.54
N LYS A 15 4.90 4.03 -2.81
CA LYS A 15 3.55 4.52 -3.15
C LYS A 15 2.47 3.55 -2.67
N VAL A 16 2.63 2.26 -2.94
CA VAL A 16 1.71 1.21 -2.48
C VAL A 16 1.67 1.15 -0.96
N LEU A 17 2.82 1.25 -0.30
CA LEU A 17 2.91 1.29 1.16
C LEU A 17 2.19 2.52 1.73
N GLY A 18 2.43 3.70 1.18
CA GLY A 18 1.76 4.94 1.58
C GLY A 18 0.24 4.81 1.46
N ARG A 19 -0.25 4.22 0.37
CA ARG A 19 -1.67 3.92 0.22
C ARG A 19 -2.18 2.94 1.28
N ALA A 20 -1.43 1.88 1.57
CA ALA A 20 -1.79 0.90 2.60
C ALA A 20 -1.81 1.49 4.02
N LEU A 21 -1.01 2.53 4.28
CA LEU A 21 -1.05 3.25 5.55
C LEU A 21 -2.34 4.07 5.70
N LEU A 22 -2.82 4.69 4.63
CA LEU A 22 -3.92 5.65 4.66
C LEU A 22 -5.30 5.05 4.37
N GLU A 23 -5.35 3.93 3.64
CA GLU A 23 -6.59 3.29 3.20
C GLU A 23 -6.74 1.89 3.84
N PRO A 24 -7.48 1.75 4.97
CA PRO A 24 -7.64 0.46 5.64
C PRO A 24 -8.26 -0.64 4.75
N GLY A 25 -9.15 -0.26 3.84
CA GLY A 25 -9.74 -1.17 2.85
C GLY A 25 -8.70 -1.73 1.88
N PHE A 26 -7.86 -0.85 1.33
CA PHE A 26 -6.75 -1.24 0.46
C PHE A 26 -5.72 -2.09 1.22
N ARG A 27 -5.38 -1.73 2.46
CA ARG A 27 -4.49 -2.52 3.33
C ARG A 27 -4.98 -3.95 3.49
N LYS A 28 -6.27 -4.15 3.79
CA LYS A 28 -6.86 -5.49 3.93
C LYS A 28 -6.75 -6.30 2.64
N GLN A 29 -7.00 -5.70 1.48
CA GLN A 29 -6.88 -6.36 0.18
C GLN A 29 -5.42 -6.73 -0.12
N LEU A 30 -4.50 -5.78 0.07
CA LEU A 30 -3.07 -5.99 -0.16
C LEU A 30 -2.49 -7.10 0.72
N LEU A 31 -2.91 -7.19 1.99
CA LEU A 31 -2.45 -8.25 2.90
C LEU A 31 -3.06 -9.62 2.59
N ALA A 32 -4.29 -9.66 2.09
CA ALA A 32 -4.97 -10.92 1.74
C ALA A 32 -4.45 -11.52 0.42
N ASP A 33 -4.22 -10.67 -0.59
CA ASP A 33 -3.65 -11.08 -1.88
C ASP A 33 -2.73 -9.98 -2.43
N PRO A 34 -1.44 -9.97 -2.01
CA PRO A 34 -0.49 -8.97 -2.48
C PRO A 34 -0.30 -9.02 -4.00
N LYS A 35 -0.25 -10.23 -4.57
CA LYS A 35 0.03 -10.42 -5.99
C LYS A 35 -1.14 -9.94 -6.86
N GLY A 36 -2.36 -10.33 -6.53
CA GLY A 36 -3.56 -9.87 -7.24
C GLY A 36 -3.78 -8.37 -7.08
N THR A 37 -3.59 -7.84 -5.88
CA THR A 37 -3.71 -6.39 -5.61
C THR A 37 -2.73 -5.57 -6.44
N LEU A 38 -1.45 -5.99 -6.48
CA LEU A 38 -0.42 -5.30 -7.29
C LEU A 38 -0.69 -5.43 -8.80
N ALA A 39 -1.19 -6.58 -9.25
CA ALA A 39 -1.57 -6.77 -10.65
C ALA A 39 -2.75 -5.87 -11.08
N ILE A 40 -3.74 -5.66 -10.21
CA ILE A 40 -4.84 -4.71 -10.45
C ILE A 40 -4.31 -3.27 -10.59
N LEU A 41 -3.26 -2.92 -9.83
CA LEU A 41 -2.55 -1.65 -9.97
C LEU A 41 -1.66 -1.57 -11.21
N GLY A 42 -1.59 -2.64 -12.02
CA GLY A 42 -0.78 -2.70 -13.23
C GLY A 42 0.68 -3.05 -12.99
N TYR A 43 1.04 -3.51 -11.78
CA TYR A 43 2.40 -3.88 -11.43
C TYR A 43 2.66 -5.38 -11.55
N LYS A 44 3.86 -5.70 -12.04
CA LYS A 44 4.49 -7.01 -11.88
C LYS A 44 5.51 -6.90 -10.75
N ALA A 45 5.16 -7.50 -9.61
CA ALA A 45 6.00 -7.48 -8.42
C ALA A 45 7.03 -8.62 -8.45
N SER A 46 8.26 -8.33 -8.03
CA SER A 46 9.28 -9.35 -7.81
C SER A 46 8.96 -10.19 -6.56
N ALA A 47 9.68 -11.29 -6.38
CA ALA A 47 9.52 -12.14 -5.19
C ALA A 47 9.86 -11.36 -3.90
N GLU A 48 10.85 -10.47 -3.95
CA GLU A 48 11.28 -9.62 -2.84
C GLU A 48 10.19 -8.60 -2.46
N ALA A 49 9.56 -7.96 -3.45
CA ALA A 49 8.45 -7.03 -3.21
C ALA A 49 7.25 -7.75 -2.58
N LEU A 50 6.90 -8.94 -3.08
CA LEU A 50 5.84 -9.76 -2.50
C LEU A 50 6.17 -10.19 -1.07
N ALA A 51 7.41 -10.60 -0.81
CA ALA A 51 7.87 -10.96 0.54
C ALA A 51 7.87 -9.76 1.49
N PHE A 52 8.15 -8.55 1.00
CA PHE A 52 8.03 -7.32 1.78
C PHE A 52 6.59 -7.08 2.21
N PHE A 53 5.62 -7.11 1.27
CA PHE A 53 4.20 -6.89 1.61
C PHE A 53 3.63 -7.99 2.51
N ALA A 54 4.07 -9.25 2.35
CA ALA A 54 3.66 -10.34 3.24
C ALA A 54 4.08 -10.10 4.71
N LYS A 55 5.23 -9.46 4.93
CA LYS A 55 5.71 -9.12 6.29
C LYS A 55 4.91 -7.99 6.94
N LEU A 56 4.18 -7.18 6.16
CA LEU A 56 3.29 -6.14 6.71
C LEU A 56 2.05 -6.70 7.39
N GLY A 57 1.77 -8.01 7.27
CA GLY A 57 0.64 -8.66 7.93
C GLY A 57 0.72 -8.72 9.46
N ASP A 58 1.82 -8.23 10.05
CA ASP A 58 1.98 -8.13 11.49
C ASP A 58 1.05 -7.08 12.11
N GLN A 59 0.54 -7.39 13.32
CA GLN A 59 -0.38 -6.56 14.08
C GLN A 59 0.21 -5.16 14.35
N ALA A 60 1.53 -5.05 14.53
CA ALA A 60 2.20 -3.77 14.74
C ALA A 60 2.02 -2.80 13.57
N PHE A 61 2.08 -3.28 12.32
CA PHE A 61 1.86 -2.44 11.14
C PHE A 61 0.41 -1.99 11.05
N GLY A 62 -0.54 -2.90 11.29
CA GLY A 62 -1.98 -2.58 11.31
C GLY A 62 -2.31 -1.46 12.29
N ASN A 63 -1.82 -1.56 13.53
CA ASN A 63 -2.03 -0.55 14.56
C ASN A 63 -1.44 0.81 14.16
N ALA A 64 -0.18 0.83 13.70
CA ALA A 64 0.47 2.07 13.29
C ALA A 64 -0.24 2.75 12.09
N ALA A 65 -0.75 1.94 11.16
CA ALA A 65 -1.51 2.44 10.03
C ALA A 65 -2.87 3.02 10.46
N ASP A 66 -3.55 2.38 11.42
CA ASP A 66 -4.80 2.90 11.98
C ASP A 66 -4.60 4.19 12.76
N ASP A 67 -3.54 4.28 13.57
CA ASP A 67 -3.18 5.51 14.29
C ASP A 67 -2.89 6.67 13.33
N LEU A 68 -2.14 6.41 12.25
CA LEU A 68 -1.83 7.43 11.25
C LEU A 68 -3.06 7.87 10.46
N ALA A 69 -3.90 6.91 10.04
CA ALA A 69 -5.15 7.22 9.34
C ALA A 69 -6.09 8.07 10.22
N ALA A 70 -6.20 7.74 11.51
CA ALA A 70 -6.99 8.50 12.49
C ALA A 70 -6.43 9.91 12.72
N HIS A 71 -5.09 10.04 12.80
CA HIS A 71 -4.44 11.33 12.94
C HIS A 71 -4.73 12.25 11.75
N ILE A 72 -4.60 11.75 10.52
CA ILE A 72 -4.84 12.53 9.29
C ILE A 72 -6.33 12.86 9.13
N ALA A 73 -7.23 11.94 9.48
CA ALA A 73 -8.66 12.22 9.47
C ALA A 73 -9.04 13.33 10.47
N SER A 74 -8.34 13.39 11.62
CA SER A 74 -8.54 14.41 12.64
C SER A 74 -7.82 15.74 12.35
N ASN A 75 -6.75 15.68 11.55
CA ASN A 75 -5.89 16.80 11.18
C ASN A 75 -5.69 16.77 9.66
N PRO A 76 -6.72 17.12 8.87
CA PRO A 76 -6.60 17.11 7.42
C PRO A 76 -5.46 18.02 6.98
N LEU A 77 -4.70 17.55 5.98
CA LEU A 77 -3.63 18.35 5.40
C LEU A 77 -4.22 19.65 4.84
N PRO A 78 -3.53 20.79 5.00
CA PRO A 78 -4.03 22.04 4.45
C PRO A 78 -4.04 21.96 2.92
N ASP A 79 -5.09 22.49 2.31
CA ASP A 79 -5.22 22.57 0.85
C ASP A 79 -4.23 23.56 0.23
N VAL A 80 -3.58 24.40 1.05
CA VAL A 80 -2.60 25.40 0.63
C VAL A 80 -1.38 25.37 1.55
N TRP A 81 -0.21 25.27 0.94
CA TRP A 81 1.10 25.27 1.61
C TRP A 81 1.85 26.48 1.05
N TYR A 82 1.85 27.59 1.78
CA TYR A 82 2.57 28.83 1.43
C TYR A 82 3.59 29.19 2.50
#